data_AF-A0A4U3LQP2-F1
#
_entry.id   AF-A0A4U3LQP2-F1
#
_cell.length_a   1.000
_cell.length_b   1.000
_cell.length_c   1.000
_cell.angle_alpha   90.00
_cell.angle_beta   90.00
_cell.angle_gamma   90.00
#
_symmetry.space_group_name_H-M   'P 1'
#
loop_
_entity.id
_entity.type
_entity.pdbx_description
1 polymer ?
#
loop_
_entity_poly.entity_id
_entity_poly.type
_entity_poly.pdbx_seq_one_letter_code
_entity_poly.pdbx_strand_id
1 'polypeptide(L)' 'MAKAPADNGVLALRLPTAEREAFLTRYDAALNVAHGVVQKEYVAVPDGLLADTEQLRKHFAVSVAYAQSLKPKKKS' A
#
# COMPACT_ATOMS: atom_id res chain seq x y z
N MET A 1 -0.96 19.87 -7.68
CA MET A 1 0.06 18.86 -7.37
C MET A 1 -0.01 18.58 -5.89
N ALA A 2 -0.52 17.42 -5.48
CA ALA A 2 -0.67 17.09 -4.06
C ALA A 2 0.72 16.97 -3.42
N LYS A 3 0.95 17.78 -2.39
CA LYS A 3 2.19 17.84 -1.60
C LYS A 3 2.39 16.48 -0.92
N ALA A 4 3.50 15.80 -1.19
CA ALA A 4 3.91 14.66 -0.38
C ALA A 4 4.09 15.15 1.07
N PRO A 5 3.37 14.63 2.07
CA PRO A 5 3.50 15.11 3.43
C PRO A 5 4.85 14.67 4.02
N ALA A 6 5.48 15.60 4.73
CA ALA A 6 6.64 15.38 5.57
C ALA A 6 6.29 14.40 6.71
N ASP A 7 7.20 13.48 7.01
CA ASP A 7 7.41 12.76 8.29
C ASP A 7 6.21 12.18 9.07
N ASN A 8 5.01 12.14 8.48
CA ASN A 8 3.84 11.48 9.04
C ASN A 8 3.90 10.00 8.68
N GLY A 9 3.86 9.12 9.69
CA GLY A 9 3.80 7.67 9.45
C GLY A 9 2.63 7.33 8.52
N VAL A 10 2.94 6.87 7.32
CA VAL A 10 1.95 6.42 6.32
C VAL A 10 1.78 4.91 6.48
N LEU A 11 0.53 4.44 6.61
CA LEU A 11 0.25 3.02 6.44
C LEU A 11 0.37 2.67 4.97
N ALA A 12 1.26 1.74 4.65
CA ALA A 12 1.42 1.22 3.30
C ALA A 12 1.03 -0.25 3.22
N LEU A 13 0.28 -0.63 2.18
CA LEU A 13 -0.08 -2.02 1.91
C LEU A 13 0.64 -2.51 0.66
N ARG A 14 1.28 -3.69 0.77
CA ARG A 14 1.82 -4.38 -0.41
C ARG A 14 0.70 -5.15 -1.09
N LEU A 15 0.46 -4.91 -2.37
CA LEU A 15 -0.65 -5.53 -3.10
C LEU A 15 -0.17 -6.17 -4.41
N PRO A 16 -0.82 -7.25 -4.88
CA PRO A 16 -0.57 -7.77 -6.22
C PRO A 16 -1.00 -6.75 -7.26
N THR A 17 -0.40 -6.80 -8.45
CA THR A 17 -0.58 -5.80 -9.53
C THR A 17 -2.04 -5.40 -9.78
N ALA A 18 -2.94 -6.37 -9.97
CA ALA A 18 -4.34 -6.09 -10.27
C ALA A 18 -5.08 -5.37 -9.12
N GLU A 19 -4.90 -5.85 -7.88
CA GLU A 19 -5.50 -5.23 -6.69
C GLU A 19 -4.91 -3.85 -6.42
N ARG A 20 -3.61 -3.68 -6.64
CA ARG A 20 -2.94 -2.38 -6.53
C ARG A 20 -3.54 -1.35 -7.48
N GLU A 21 -3.69 -1.71 -8.76
CA GLU A 21 -4.26 -0.82 -9.78
C GLU A 21 -5.71 -0.44 -9.44
N ALA A 22 -6.52 -1.43 -9.06
CA ALA A 22 -7.89 -1.19 -8.60
C ALA A 22 -7.93 -0.28 -7.36
N PHE A 23 -7.02 -0.47 -6.41
CA PHE A 23 -6.94 0.34 -5.19
C PHE A 23 -6.58 1.80 -5.51
N LEU A 24 -5.56 2.02 -6.35
CA LEU A 24 -5.12 3.37 -6.76
C LEU A 24 -6.26 4.14 -7.41
N THR A 25 -7.01 3.51 -8.33
CA THR A 25 -8.16 4.14 -8.98
C THR A 25 -9.33 4.34 -8.02
N ARG A 26 -9.67 3.36 -7.18
CA ARG A 26 -10.85 3.41 -6.31
C ARG A 26 -10.75 4.47 -5.22
N TYR A 27 -9.56 4.63 -4.64
CA TYR A 27 -9.35 5.51 -3.48
C TYR A 27 -8.58 6.78 -3.81
N ASP A 28 -8.36 7.07 -5.10
CA ASP A 28 -7.49 8.17 -5.56
C ASP A 28 -6.14 8.18 -4.81
N ALA A 29 -5.58 6.99 -4.64
CA ALA A 29 -4.38 6.77 -3.84
C ALA A 29 -3.11 6.86 -4.68
N ALA A 30 -1.96 6.92 -4.01
CA ALA A 30 -0.64 6.94 -4.65
C ALA A 30 0.19 5.72 -4.25
N LEU A 31 1.24 5.46 -5.02
CA LEU A 31 2.30 4.54 -4.59
C LEU A 31 3.02 5.12 -3.37
N ASN A 32 3.40 4.26 -2.44
CA ASN A 32 4.15 4.66 -1.27
C ASN A 32 5.57 5.13 -1.66
N VAL A 33 6.08 6.15 -0.97
CA VAL A 33 7.46 6.63 -1.09
C VAL A 33 8.15 6.43 0.24
N ALA A 34 9.22 5.64 0.27
CA ALA A 34 10.03 5.41 1.46
C ALA A 34 11.48 5.79 1.17
N HIS A 35 12.06 6.64 2.02
CA HIS A 35 13.45 7.14 1.87
C HIS A 35 13.74 7.71 0.47
N GLY A 36 12.79 8.46 -0.11
CA GLY A 36 12.93 9.05 -1.45
C GLY A 36 12.74 8.08 -2.61
N VAL A 37 12.43 6.81 -2.35
CA VAL A 37 12.23 5.78 -3.37
C VAL A 37 10.76 5.39 -3.47
N VAL A 38 10.21 5.44 -4.70
CA VAL A 38 8.86 4.95 -4.99
C VAL A 38 8.83 3.42 -4.88
N GLN A 39 8.01 2.90 -3.97
CA GLN A 39 7.82 1.48 -3.74
C GLN A 39 6.69 0.96 -4.65
N LYS A 40 7.05 0.41 -5.81
CA LYS A 40 6.11 0.05 -6.88
C LYS A 40 5.02 -0.95 -6.51
N GLU A 41 5.23 -1.75 -5.46
CA GLU A 41 4.26 -2.75 -4.99
C GLU A 41 3.41 -2.28 -3.80
N TYR A 42 3.66 -1.06 -3.31
CA TYR A 42 3.03 -0.54 -2.11
C TYR A 42 2.16 0.66 -2.43
N VAL A 43 0.93 0.65 -1.92
CA VAL A 43 0.03 1.81 -1.95
C VAL A 43 0.07 2.52 -0.62
N ALA A 44 -0.01 3.85 -0.64
CA ALA A 44 -0.28 4.64 0.56
C ALA A 44 -1.78 4.58 0.86
N VAL A 45 -2.16 4.15 2.07
CA VAL A 45 -3.56 4.09 2.49
C VAL A 45 -4.04 5.51 2.82
N PRO A 46 -5.10 6.02 2.16
CA PRO A 46 -5.64 7.35 2.47
C PRO A 46 -6.23 7.42 3.87
N ASP A 47 -6.13 8.57 4.54
CA ASP A 47 -6.58 8.78 5.92
C ASP A 47 -8.06 8.39 6.13
N GLY A 48 -8.91 8.66 5.14
CA GLY A 48 -10.33 8.29 5.20
C GLY A 48 -10.56 6.78 5.25
N LEU A 49 -9.79 6.00 4.49
CA LEU A 49 -9.84 4.54 4.54
C LEU A 49 -9.14 4.00 5.79
N LEU A 50 -8.09 4.68 6.27
CA LEU A 50 -7.43 4.32 7.52
C LEU A 50 -8.38 4.40 8.72
N ALA A 51 -9.28 5.39 8.73
CA ALA A 51 -10.32 5.53 9.75
C ALA A 51 -11.42 4.46 9.68
N ASP A 52 -11.69 3.90 8.49
CA ASP A 52 -12.66 2.80 8.28
C ASP A 52 -11.98 1.42 8.33
N THR A 53 -11.76 0.95 9.56
CA THR A 53 -11.07 -0.34 9.78
C THR A 53 -11.84 -1.56 9.26
N GLU A 54 -13.17 -1.47 9.09
CA GLU A 54 -13.97 -2.56 8.54
C GLU A 54 -13.71 -2.71 7.04
N GLN A 55 -13.71 -1.60 6.32
CA GLN A 55 -13.37 -1.59 4.89
C GLN A 55 -11.89 -1.91 4.66
N LEU A 56 -10.99 -1.37 5.49
CA LEU A 56 -9.55 -1.60 5.39
C LEU A 56 -9.17 -3.08 5.58
N ARG A 57 -9.89 -3.80 6.45
CA ARG A 57 -9.62 -5.22 6.76
C ARG A 57 -9.52 -6.10 5.50
N LYS A 58 -10.35 -5.84 4.49
CA LYS A 58 -10.38 -6.62 3.24
C LYS A 58 -9.06 -6.47 2.47
N HIS A 59 -8.58 -5.24 2.32
CA HIS A 59 -7.29 -4.95 1.67
C HIS A 59 -6.11 -5.48 2.48
N PHE A 60 -6.21 -5.41 3.81
CA PHE A 60 -5.18 -5.94 4.71
C PHE A 60 -5.02 -7.46 4.55
N ALA A 61 -6.13 -8.20 4.47
CA ALA A 61 -6.11 -9.65 4.24
C ALA A 61 -5.45 -10.01 2.91
N VAL A 62 -5.77 -9.27 1.83
CA VAL A 62 -5.11 -9.42 0.52
C VAL A 62 -3.61 -9.16 0.63
N SER A 63 -3.20 -8.11 1.35
CA SER A 63 -1.80 -7.76 1.52
C SER A 63 -1.01 -8.86 2.25
N VAL A 64 -1.57 -9.41 3.32
CA VAL A 64 -0.96 -10.53 4.06
C VAL A 64 -0.83 -11.77 3.18
N ALA A 65 -1.91 -12.16 2.50
CA ALA A 65 -1.91 -13.32 1.61
C ALA A 65 -0.87 -13.16 0.48
N TYR A 66 -0.77 -11.97 -0.10
CA TYR A 66 0.22 -11.69 -1.13
C TYR A 66 1.64 -11.78 -0.59
N ALA A 67 1.93 -11.14 0.54
CA ALA A 67 3.26 -11.19 1.16
C ALA A 67 3.70 -12.62 1.48
N GLN A 68 2.78 -13.47 1.94
CA GLN A 68 3.04 -14.90 2.21
C GLN A 68 3.33 -15.72 0.95
N SER A 69 2.78 -15.33 -0.20
CA SER A 69 3.02 -16.01 -1.48
C SER A 69 4.39 -15.71 -2.10
N LEU A 70 5.05 -14.64 -1.65
CA LEU A 70 6.31 -14.21 -2.23
C LEU A 70 7.45 -15.12 -1.81
N LYS A 71 8.29 -15.50 -2.77
CA LYS A 71 9.50 -16.25 -2.48
C LYS A 71 10.42 -15.40 -1.59
N PRO A 72 10.94 -15.96 -0.47
CA PRO A 72 11.94 -15.29 0.32
C PRO A 72 13.12 -14.88 -0.56
N LYS A 73 13.70 -13.71 -0.27
CA LYS A 73 14.93 -13.31 -0.94
C LYS A 73 16.00 -14.37 -0.63
N LYS A 74 16.69 -14.87 -1.67
CA LYS A 74 17.86 -15.73 -1.46
C LYS A 74 18.81 -15.00 -0.52
N LYS A 75 19.18 -15.63 0.59
CA LYS A 75 20.30 -15.15 1.40
C LYS A 75 21.57 -15.37 0.57
N SER A 76 22.22 -14.27 0.22
CA SER A 76 23.55 -14.26 -0.41
C SER A 76 24.61 -14.70 0.58
#